data_AF-A0A817F5C3-F1
#
_entry.id   AF-A0A817F5C3-F1
#
_cell.length_a   1.000
_cell.length_b   1.000
_cell.length_c   1.000
_cell.angle_alpha   90.00
_cell.angle_beta   90.00
_cell.angle_gamma   90.00
#
_symmetry.space_group_name_H-M   'P 1'
#
loop_
_entity.id
_entity.type
_entity.pdbx_description
1 polymer ?
#
loop_
_entity_poly.entity_id
_entity_poly.type
_entity_poly.pdbx_seq_one_letter_code
_entity_poly.pdbx_strand_id
1 'polypeptide(L)'
;MHPFRNTSAGGPIRCNMRYNTPDRYVHSVAVVGIAKNSTDAEQFIFVFAAEKMLTMTPYFCIGYITKSTCNSTVQCTDMGTGGFHQEYFLIAVDNNGTFAYGFASSFVFKLDIYANNITINVTTNSVWPLSGFIPHAIDVANTWAVVACYGYLNDTKKNYAALGCLINLSTIINASCTNFTSETTYLVPSNVVSYNELYELSVSIRGEKVLVGLHRLSTVVVLEKLGSSLNVTHKYTLSYPDASSFGRVVDWADDTTIAVLVVDPDATSWSKSQVFFYDEHSVMLSSPLFTGW
;
A
#
# COMPACT_ATOMS: atom_id res chain seq x y z
N MET A 1 6.82 -4.59 -9.60
CA MET A 1 7.65 -4.32 -10.80
C MET A 1 7.14 -5.20 -11.94
N HIS A 2 6.50 -4.63 -12.96
CA HIS A 2 6.10 -5.40 -14.15
C HIS A 2 7.20 -5.33 -15.22
N PRO A 3 7.59 -6.46 -15.84
CA PRO A 3 8.58 -6.47 -16.93
C PRO A 3 7.90 -6.19 -18.30
N PHE A 4 8.38 -5.20 -19.08
CA PHE A 4 7.80 -4.82 -20.40
C PHE A 4 8.68 -5.22 -21.59
N ARG A 5 8.14 -5.91 -22.61
CA ARG A 5 8.82 -6.39 -23.85
C ARG A 5 9.49 -5.31 -24.72
N ASN A 6 10.72 -5.57 -25.19
CA ASN A 6 11.38 -4.87 -26.31
C ASN A 6 11.16 -5.60 -27.63
N THR A 7 10.94 -4.83 -28.69
CA THR A 7 10.60 -5.26 -30.05
C THR A 7 11.80 -5.58 -30.94
N SER A 8 13.01 -5.72 -30.41
CA SER A 8 14.17 -6.19 -31.20
C SER A 8 14.71 -7.58 -30.81
N ALA A 9 14.22 -8.17 -29.72
CA ALA A 9 14.48 -9.56 -29.33
C ALA A 9 13.30 -10.23 -28.58
N GLY A 10 12.12 -9.60 -28.55
CA GLY A 10 10.86 -10.17 -28.04
C GLY A 10 10.73 -10.31 -26.51
N GLY A 11 11.76 -9.98 -25.73
CA GLY A 11 11.77 -10.14 -24.27
C GLY A 11 11.65 -8.81 -23.49
N PRO A 12 11.23 -8.84 -22.22
CA PRO A 12 11.09 -7.63 -21.41
C PRO A 12 12.39 -6.84 -21.17
N ILE A 13 12.37 -5.54 -21.46
CA ILE A 13 13.30 -4.54 -20.95
C ILE A 13 13.18 -4.51 -19.43
N ARG A 14 14.29 -4.83 -18.77
CA ARG A 14 14.46 -4.69 -17.32
C ARG A 14 15.41 -3.55 -17.06
N CYS A 15 14.90 -2.43 -16.56
CA CYS A 15 15.73 -1.35 -16.08
C CYS A 15 15.95 -1.50 -14.59
N ASN A 16 17.22 -1.53 -14.16
CA ASN A 16 17.57 -1.56 -12.75
C ASN A 16 17.84 -0.14 -12.27
N MET A 17 17.07 0.30 -11.29
CA MET A 17 17.44 1.50 -10.53
C MET A 17 18.62 1.16 -9.64
N ARG A 18 19.73 1.88 -9.81
CA ARG A 18 20.86 1.78 -8.90
C ARG A 18 20.87 2.97 -7.97
N TYR A 19 20.71 2.68 -6.70
CA TYR A 19 21.00 3.60 -5.63
C TYR A 19 22.49 3.51 -5.30
N ASN A 20 23.26 4.51 -5.73
CA ASN A 20 24.73 4.48 -5.63
C ASN A 20 25.26 4.80 -4.21
N THR A 21 24.47 4.59 -3.17
CA THR A 21 24.82 4.99 -1.80
C THR A 21 24.38 3.88 -0.83
N PRO A 22 25.32 3.27 -0.08
CA PRO A 22 25.06 2.11 0.78
C PRO A 22 24.37 2.47 2.10
N ASP A 23 24.05 3.74 2.34
CA ASP A 23 23.59 4.29 3.63
C ASP A 23 22.06 4.50 3.68
N ARG A 24 21.28 3.77 2.89
CA ARG A 24 19.84 4.04 2.69
C ARG A 24 18.98 2.77 2.66
N TYR A 25 17.81 2.85 3.29
CA TYR A 25 16.72 1.88 3.13
C TYR A 25 15.58 2.48 2.31
N VAL A 26 15.05 1.76 1.33
CA VAL A 26 13.82 2.13 0.61
C VAL A 26 12.66 1.40 1.30
N HIS A 27 11.69 2.16 1.82
CA HIS A 27 10.53 1.59 2.51
C HIS A 27 9.41 1.23 1.54
N SER A 28 9.10 2.12 0.61
CA SER A 28 7.98 1.94 -0.31
C SER A 28 8.23 2.67 -1.63
N VAL A 29 7.69 2.10 -2.71
CA VAL A 29 7.76 2.63 -4.07
C VAL A 29 6.36 2.60 -4.67
N ALA A 30 5.93 3.72 -5.27
CA ALA A 30 4.71 3.82 -6.04
C ALA A 30 5.02 4.27 -7.47
N VAL A 31 4.41 3.61 -8.45
CA VAL A 31 4.52 4.00 -9.85
C VAL A 31 3.48 5.08 -10.15
N VAL A 32 3.91 6.19 -10.71
CA VAL A 32 3.04 7.31 -11.09
C VAL A 32 2.45 7.07 -12.46
N GLY A 33 3.27 6.62 -13.42
CA GLY A 33 2.83 6.34 -14.77
C GLY A 33 3.95 6.43 -15.79
N ILE A 34 3.54 6.59 -17.06
CA ILE A 34 4.45 6.76 -18.20
C ILE A 34 4.21 8.15 -18.79
N ALA A 35 5.25 8.99 -18.80
CA ALA A 35 5.26 10.22 -19.56
C ALA A 35 5.98 10.01 -20.89
N LYS A 36 5.51 10.67 -21.95
CA LYS A 36 6.24 10.75 -23.22
C LYS A 36 6.93 12.10 -23.27
N ASN A 37 8.24 12.13 -23.50
CA ASN A 37 8.94 13.39 -23.72
C ASN A 37 8.71 13.90 -25.15
N SER A 38 9.26 15.07 -25.48
CA SER A 38 9.19 15.70 -26.82
C SER A 38 9.82 14.90 -27.97
N THR A 39 10.57 13.84 -27.66
CA THR A 39 11.17 12.92 -28.64
C THR A 39 10.42 11.58 -28.70
N ASP A 40 9.18 11.51 -28.19
CA ASP A 40 8.39 10.28 -28.00
C ASP A 40 9.08 9.21 -27.13
N ALA A 41 10.12 9.58 -26.38
CA ALA A 41 10.78 8.66 -25.48
C ALA A 41 9.89 8.47 -24.24
N GLU A 42 9.45 7.22 -24.03
CA GLU A 42 8.69 6.83 -22.85
C GLU A 42 9.58 6.86 -21.60
N GLN A 43 9.14 7.62 -20.60
CA GLN A 43 9.75 7.75 -19.29
C GLN A 43 8.80 7.25 -18.22
N PHE A 44 9.26 6.29 -17.43
CA PHE A 44 8.54 5.84 -16.25
C PHE A 44 8.79 6.82 -15.12
N ILE A 45 7.72 7.30 -14.50
CA ILE A 45 7.75 8.14 -13.32
C ILE A 45 7.35 7.30 -12.12
N PHE A 46 8.10 7.43 -11.03
CA PHE A 46 7.82 6.76 -9.77
C PHE A 46 8.23 7.64 -8.60
N VAL A 47 7.56 7.44 -7.48
CA VAL A 47 7.88 8.07 -6.20
C VAL A 47 8.25 6.98 -5.22
N PHE A 48 9.22 7.25 -4.36
CA PHE A 48 9.54 6.35 -3.28
C PHE A 48 9.97 7.11 -2.04
N ALA A 49 9.79 6.46 -0.92
CA ALA A 49 10.26 6.92 0.36
C ALA A 49 11.35 6.02 0.87
N ALA A 50 12.28 6.65 1.55
CA ALA A 50 13.47 6.01 2.03
C ALA A 50 14.00 6.74 3.27
N GLU A 51 14.92 6.10 3.97
CA GLU A 51 15.53 6.62 5.18
C GLU A 51 17.05 6.49 5.10
N LYS A 52 17.77 7.51 5.61
CA LYS A 52 19.21 7.45 5.80
C LYS A 52 19.52 6.62 7.05
N MET A 53 20.30 5.56 6.91
CA MET A 53 20.58 4.58 7.97
C MET A 53 21.18 5.20 9.24
N LEU A 54 22.15 6.12 9.07
CA LEU A 54 22.87 6.70 10.21
C LEU A 54 22.06 7.77 10.95
N THR A 55 21.29 8.58 10.21
CA THR A 55 20.60 9.74 10.77
C THR A 55 19.11 9.51 11.01
N MET A 56 18.60 8.34 10.62
CA MET A 56 17.17 7.99 10.66
C MET A 56 16.31 9.13 10.11
N THR A 57 16.77 9.73 9.01
CA THR A 57 16.13 10.88 8.38
C THR A 57 15.34 10.38 7.18
N PRO A 58 14.00 10.46 7.23
CA PRO A 58 13.19 10.11 6.09
C PRO A 58 13.36 11.15 4.97
N TYR A 59 13.37 10.66 3.75
CA TYR A 59 13.38 11.45 2.54
C TYR A 59 12.53 10.76 1.48
N PHE A 60 12.04 11.55 0.54
CA PHE A 60 11.29 11.05 -0.59
C PHE A 60 12.00 11.46 -1.85
N CYS A 61 11.81 10.70 -2.92
CA CYS A 61 12.33 11.10 -4.21
C CYS A 61 11.34 10.81 -5.32
N ILE A 62 11.43 11.64 -6.35
CA ILE A 62 10.79 11.44 -7.63
C ILE A 62 11.87 10.93 -8.57
N GLY A 63 11.61 9.80 -9.20
CA GLY A 63 12.51 9.20 -10.15
C GLY A 63 11.89 9.08 -11.54
N TYR A 64 12.77 9.18 -12.54
CA TYR A 64 12.44 9.02 -13.95
C TYR A 64 13.37 7.97 -14.54
N ILE A 65 12.84 7.00 -15.27
CA ILE A 65 13.62 6.03 -16.03
C ILE A 65 13.22 6.09 -17.50
N THR A 66 14.18 6.39 -18.36
CA THR A 66 13.96 6.34 -19.82
C THR A 66 13.93 4.89 -20.27
N LYS A 67 12.83 4.43 -20.87
CA LYS A 67 12.61 3.03 -21.25
C LYS A 67 13.67 2.47 -22.20
N SER A 68 14.11 3.26 -23.18
CA SER A 68 15.03 2.81 -24.23
C SER A 68 16.48 2.66 -23.77
N THR A 69 16.92 3.52 -22.85
CA THR A 69 18.31 3.56 -22.37
C THR A 69 18.49 2.98 -20.98
N CYS A 70 17.40 2.81 -20.23
CA CYS A 70 17.40 2.51 -18.79
C CYS A 70 18.19 3.50 -17.94
N ASN A 71 18.42 4.73 -18.44
CA ASN A 71 19.01 5.79 -17.65
C ASN A 71 17.99 6.30 -16.64
N SER A 72 18.36 6.29 -15.36
CA SER A 72 17.54 6.79 -14.25
C SER A 72 18.05 8.13 -13.74
N THR A 73 17.16 9.07 -13.53
CA THR A 73 17.41 10.29 -12.75
C THR A 73 16.50 10.31 -11.53
N VAL A 74 17.00 10.85 -10.42
CA VAL A 74 16.26 10.88 -9.16
C VAL A 74 16.48 12.25 -8.52
N GLN A 75 15.40 12.88 -8.09
CA GLN A 75 15.41 14.10 -7.30
C GLN A 75 14.84 13.78 -5.92
N CYS A 76 15.66 13.94 -4.89
CA CYS A 76 15.29 13.64 -3.50
C CYS A 76 15.12 14.91 -2.68
N THR A 77 14.27 14.84 -1.67
CA THR A 77 14.06 15.92 -0.70
C THR A 77 13.95 15.31 0.69
N ASP A 78 14.77 15.80 1.61
CA ASP A 78 14.78 15.37 3.00
C ASP A 78 13.56 15.98 3.74
N MET A 79 12.95 15.25 4.66
CA MET A 79 11.83 15.76 5.48
C MET A 79 12.28 16.71 6.61
N GLY A 80 13.46 17.33 6.48
CA GLY A 80 13.94 18.45 7.28
C GLY A 80 14.31 18.15 8.74
N THR A 81 14.01 16.95 9.25
CA THR A 81 14.23 16.61 10.66
C THR A 81 14.63 15.14 10.82
N GLY A 82 15.72 14.88 11.55
CA GLY A 82 16.16 13.53 11.90
C GLY A 82 15.39 12.98 13.10
N GLY A 83 15.51 11.67 13.35
CA GLY A 83 14.85 11.01 14.49
C GLY A 83 13.41 10.55 14.24
N PHE A 84 12.93 10.67 13.00
CA PHE A 84 11.66 10.12 12.56
C PHE A 84 11.87 8.73 11.95
N HIS A 85 12.47 7.81 12.71
CA HIS A 85 12.61 6.43 12.25
C HIS A 85 11.23 5.87 11.89
N GLN A 86 11.08 5.37 10.66
CA GLN A 86 9.83 4.72 10.23
C GLN A 86 10.04 3.22 10.05
N GLU A 87 9.44 2.44 10.94
CA GLU A 87 9.36 0.99 10.76
C GLU A 87 8.40 0.63 9.62
N TYR A 88 7.33 1.42 9.47
CA TYR A 88 6.26 1.20 8.50
C TYR A 88 5.92 2.49 7.77
N PHE A 89 6.00 2.44 6.45
CA PHE A 89 5.72 3.60 5.62
C PHE A 89 5.16 3.14 4.26
N LEU A 90 3.93 3.57 3.99
CA LEU A 90 3.24 3.38 2.72
C LEU A 90 3.28 4.64 1.85
N ILE A 91 3.36 4.47 0.53
CA ILE A 91 3.11 5.53 -0.45
C ILE A 91 2.02 5.09 -1.41
N ALA A 92 1.11 6.00 -1.73
CA ALA A 92 0.19 5.86 -2.84
C ALA A 92 0.17 7.14 -3.68
N VAL A 93 -0.26 7.01 -4.93
CA VAL A 93 -0.39 8.13 -5.89
C VAL A 93 -1.87 8.29 -6.22
N ASP A 94 -2.33 9.52 -6.40
CA ASP A 94 -3.70 9.74 -6.87
C ASP A 94 -3.91 9.20 -8.29
N ASN A 95 -5.19 9.02 -8.65
CA ASN A 95 -5.57 8.48 -9.96
C ASN A 95 -5.06 9.33 -11.14
N ASN A 96 -4.75 10.61 -10.90
CA ASN A 96 -4.24 11.52 -11.92
C ASN A 96 -2.70 11.56 -11.99
N GLY A 97 -1.98 10.86 -11.11
CA GLY A 97 -0.52 10.90 -11.09
C GLY A 97 0.08 12.25 -10.69
N THR A 98 -0.71 13.13 -10.07
CA THR A 98 -0.31 14.50 -9.71
C THR A 98 0.27 14.56 -8.31
N PHE A 99 -0.33 13.83 -7.37
CA PHE A 99 0.06 13.85 -5.97
C PHE A 99 0.45 12.46 -5.49
N ALA A 100 1.56 12.40 -4.76
CA ALA A 100 1.91 11.24 -3.93
C ALA A 100 1.59 11.54 -2.47
N TYR A 101 1.04 10.55 -1.78
CA TYR A 101 0.68 10.63 -0.38
C TYR A 101 1.47 9.59 0.39
N GLY A 102 2.16 10.03 1.44
CA GLY A 102 2.96 9.18 2.31
C GLY A 102 2.33 9.03 3.68
N PHE A 103 2.20 7.80 4.16
CA PHE A 103 1.56 7.48 5.43
C PHE A 103 2.49 6.64 6.28
N ALA A 104 2.83 7.16 7.46
CA ALA A 104 3.72 6.52 8.40
C ALA A 104 3.09 6.51 9.80
N SER A 105 3.67 5.75 10.72
CA SER A 105 3.19 5.71 12.10
C SER A 105 3.22 7.08 12.76
N SER A 106 4.20 7.93 12.40
CA SER A 106 4.43 9.22 13.06
C SER A 106 4.03 10.48 12.27
N PHE A 107 3.66 10.38 10.99
CA PHE A 107 3.31 11.55 10.16
C PHE A 107 2.57 11.13 8.89
N VAL A 108 2.00 12.12 8.19
CA VAL A 108 1.50 11.98 6.83
C VAL A 108 2.00 13.15 5.98
N PHE A 109 2.28 12.93 4.70
CA PHE A 109 2.57 14.02 3.77
C PHE A 109 1.82 13.90 2.46
N LYS A 110 1.78 15.03 1.75
CA LYS A 110 1.40 15.15 0.35
C LYS A 110 2.55 15.79 -0.42
N LEU A 111 2.96 15.13 -1.49
CA LEU A 111 3.96 15.59 -2.44
C LEU A 111 3.28 15.94 -3.76
N ASP A 112 3.46 17.17 -4.21
CA ASP A 112 3.21 17.54 -5.61
C ASP A 112 4.38 17.04 -6.45
N ILE A 113 4.12 16.06 -7.31
CA ILE A 113 5.14 15.35 -8.10
C ILE A 113 5.76 16.30 -9.13
N TYR A 114 4.99 17.21 -9.70
CA TYR A 114 5.48 18.08 -10.78
C TYR A 114 6.11 19.37 -10.24
N ALA A 115 5.58 19.91 -9.14
CA ALA A 115 6.19 21.06 -8.47
C ALA A 115 7.36 20.68 -7.55
N ASN A 116 7.56 19.38 -7.28
CA ASN A 116 8.47 18.87 -6.25
C ASN A 116 8.33 19.62 -4.92
N ASN A 117 7.08 19.80 -4.48
CA ASN A 117 6.75 20.52 -3.26
C ASN A 117 6.05 19.60 -2.28
N ILE A 118 6.56 19.53 -1.05
CA ILE A 118 5.99 18.69 0.00
C ILE A 118 5.24 19.52 1.03
N THR A 119 4.03 19.06 1.36
CA THR A 119 3.28 19.50 2.53
C THR A 119 3.30 18.37 3.54
N ILE A 120 3.94 18.59 4.70
CA ILE A 120 4.06 17.60 5.77
C ILE A 120 3.10 17.97 6.90
N ASN A 121 2.36 16.99 7.40
CA ASN A 121 1.64 17.10 8.65
C ASN A 121 2.24 16.12 9.69
N VAL A 122 2.83 16.69 10.75
CA VAL A 122 3.80 15.98 11.60
C VAL A 122 3.17 15.39 12.87
N THR A 123 1.94 15.75 13.24
CA THR A 123 1.37 15.31 14.52
C THR A 123 0.39 14.16 14.33
N THR A 124 0.84 12.94 14.60
CA THR A 124 0.02 11.71 14.64
C THR A 124 -1.30 11.87 15.35
N ASN A 125 -1.33 12.50 16.52
CA ASN A 125 -2.54 12.66 17.31
C ASN A 125 -3.60 13.51 16.58
N SER A 126 -3.22 14.29 15.57
CA SER A 126 -4.14 15.04 14.71
C SER A 126 -4.60 14.24 13.48
N VAL A 127 -3.90 13.15 13.15
CA VAL A 127 -4.14 12.37 11.94
C VAL A 127 -4.77 11.02 12.29
N TRP A 128 -4.16 10.26 13.20
CA TRP A 128 -4.58 8.94 13.64
C TRP A 128 -5.31 9.02 14.99
N PRO A 129 -6.55 8.52 15.08
CA PRO A 129 -7.33 8.60 16.32
C PRO A 129 -6.89 7.62 17.41
N LEU A 130 -5.94 6.72 17.13
CA LEU A 130 -5.54 5.61 18.03
C LEU A 130 -4.03 5.56 18.25
N SER A 131 -3.63 5.21 19.47
CA SER A 131 -2.24 4.93 19.82
C SER A 131 -1.75 3.63 19.14
N GLY A 132 -0.45 3.54 18.89
CA GLY A 132 0.15 2.34 18.29
C GLY A 132 -0.32 2.08 16.85
N PHE A 133 -0.64 3.13 16.10
CA PHE A 133 -1.01 2.99 14.68
C PHE A 133 0.18 2.48 13.84
N ILE A 134 -0.05 1.38 13.12
CA ILE A 134 0.91 0.74 12.23
C ILE A 134 0.26 0.58 10.85
N PRO A 135 0.65 1.39 9.84
CA PRO A 135 0.08 1.27 8.50
C PRO A 135 0.62 0.03 7.77
N HIS A 136 -0.27 -0.75 7.14
CA HIS A 136 0.11 -1.96 6.38
C HIS A 136 -0.31 -1.92 4.91
N ALA A 137 -1.45 -1.32 4.58
CA ALA A 137 -1.86 -1.14 3.19
C ALA A 137 -2.63 0.15 2.98
N ILE A 138 -2.62 0.62 1.73
CA ILE A 138 -3.30 1.84 1.32
C ILE A 138 -3.92 1.67 -0.06
N ASP A 139 -5.06 2.32 -0.22
CA ASP A 139 -5.53 2.73 -1.54
C ASP A 139 -6.04 4.18 -1.53
N VAL A 140 -5.94 4.83 -2.68
CA VAL A 140 -6.25 6.25 -2.88
C VAL A 140 -7.32 6.39 -3.96
N ALA A 141 -8.39 7.11 -3.63
CA ALA A 141 -9.34 7.65 -4.60
C ALA A 141 -9.00 9.13 -4.88
N ASN A 142 -9.86 9.85 -5.61
CA ASN A 142 -9.54 11.23 -6.02
C ASN A 142 -9.42 12.22 -4.85
N THR A 143 -10.26 12.08 -3.82
CA THR A 143 -10.37 13.07 -2.72
C THR A 143 -10.18 12.45 -1.33
N TRP A 144 -10.03 11.14 -1.26
CA TRP A 144 -9.95 10.40 -0.01
C TRP A 144 -9.11 9.13 -0.20
N ALA A 145 -8.64 8.57 0.90
CA ALA A 145 -7.89 7.33 0.93
C ALA A 145 -8.37 6.43 2.06
N VAL A 146 -8.05 5.15 1.96
CA VAL A 146 -8.16 4.21 3.09
C VAL A 146 -6.80 3.64 3.39
N VAL A 147 -6.42 3.73 4.65
CA VAL A 147 -5.25 3.01 5.18
C VAL A 147 -5.75 1.87 6.04
N ALA A 148 -5.43 0.64 5.63
CA ALA A 148 -5.57 -0.52 6.49
C ALA A 148 -4.34 -0.62 7.39
N CYS A 149 -4.59 -0.77 8.68
CA CYS A 149 -3.57 -0.72 9.70
C CYS A 149 -3.88 -1.69 10.84
N TYR A 150 -2.92 -1.82 11.75
CA TYR A 150 -3.19 -2.25 13.10
C TYR A 150 -3.09 -1.08 14.06
N GLY A 151 -3.97 -1.05 15.05
CA GLY A 151 -3.95 -0.07 16.13
C GLY A 151 -4.38 -0.68 17.45
N TYR A 152 -4.01 -0.04 18.56
CA TYR A 152 -4.47 -0.48 19.88
C TYR A 152 -5.98 -0.23 20.02
N LEU A 153 -6.75 -1.29 20.26
CA LEU A 153 -8.13 -1.16 20.74
C LEU A 153 -8.18 -0.88 22.24
N ASN A 154 -7.12 -1.24 22.95
CA ASN A 154 -6.95 -1.00 24.37
C ASN A 154 -5.47 -0.71 24.65
N ASP A 155 -5.15 0.56 24.82
CA ASP A 155 -3.78 1.05 25.05
C ASP A 155 -3.12 0.41 26.28
N THR A 156 -3.89 0.09 27.31
CA THR A 156 -3.36 -0.52 28.54
C THR A 156 -2.90 -1.97 28.31
N LYS A 157 -3.67 -2.73 27.52
CA LYS A 157 -3.36 -4.14 27.21
C LYS A 157 -2.43 -4.32 26.01
N LYS A 158 -2.29 -3.28 25.18
CA LYS A 158 -1.52 -3.30 23.92
C LYS A 158 -1.97 -4.41 22.96
N ASN A 159 -3.28 -4.69 22.93
CA ASN A 159 -3.89 -5.62 21.98
C ASN A 159 -4.19 -4.88 20.67
N TYR A 160 -3.65 -5.38 19.58
CA TYR A 160 -3.85 -4.82 18.25
C TYR A 160 -5.09 -5.43 17.59
N ALA A 161 -5.81 -4.64 16.80
CA ALA A 161 -6.81 -5.13 15.87
C ALA A 161 -6.58 -4.56 14.48
N ALA A 162 -7.09 -5.24 13.45
CA ALA A 162 -7.05 -4.77 12.08
C ALA A 162 -8.17 -3.74 11.86
N LEU A 163 -7.79 -2.57 11.35
CA LEU A 163 -8.64 -1.38 11.24
C LEU A 163 -8.51 -0.76 9.84
N GLY A 164 -9.56 -0.04 9.44
CA GLY A 164 -9.56 0.79 8.23
C GLY A 164 -9.79 2.24 8.58
N CYS A 165 -8.83 3.09 8.23
CA CYS A 165 -8.87 4.51 8.50
C CYS A 165 -9.12 5.29 7.20
N LEU A 166 -10.26 5.97 7.14
CA LEU A 166 -10.64 6.88 6.07
C LEU A 166 -9.95 8.22 6.25
N ILE A 167 -9.29 8.71 5.22
CA ILE A 167 -8.53 9.96 5.26
C ILE A 167 -9.07 10.89 4.18
N ASN A 168 -9.37 12.13 4.57
CA ASN A 168 -9.64 13.19 3.61
C ASN A 168 -8.31 13.78 3.10
N LEU A 169 -8.05 13.66 1.80
CA LEU A 169 -6.79 14.09 1.18
C LEU A 169 -6.71 15.61 0.96
N SER A 170 -7.82 16.34 1.09
CA SER A 170 -7.79 17.81 0.99
C SER A 170 -7.22 18.45 2.27
N THR A 171 -7.47 17.84 3.42
CA THR A 171 -7.06 18.39 4.73
C THR A 171 -5.92 17.61 5.36
N ILE A 172 -5.75 16.31 5.04
CA ILE A 172 -4.70 15.44 5.59
C ILE A 172 -4.68 15.48 7.13
N ILE A 173 -5.87 15.57 7.72
CA ILE A 173 -6.14 15.58 9.17
C ILE A 173 -7.43 14.82 9.42
N ASN A 174 -7.57 14.29 10.64
CA ASN A 174 -8.78 13.64 11.15
C ASN A 174 -9.20 12.39 10.38
N ALA A 175 -8.45 11.30 10.53
CA ALA A 175 -8.89 10.01 10.02
C ALA A 175 -10.07 9.45 10.84
N SER A 176 -11.06 8.87 10.16
CA SER A 176 -12.13 8.09 10.79
C SER A 176 -11.82 6.61 10.63
N CYS A 177 -11.59 5.91 11.74
CA CYS A 177 -11.22 4.50 11.72
C CYS A 177 -12.39 3.59 12.14
N THR A 178 -12.47 2.41 11.52
CA THR A 178 -13.43 1.36 11.87
C THR A 178 -12.72 0.01 12.02
N ASN A 179 -13.23 -0.86 12.89
CA ASN A 179 -12.66 -2.18 13.11
C ASN A 179 -13.15 -3.13 12.03
N PHE A 180 -12.25 -3.84 11.34
CA PHE A 180 -12.68 -4.85 10.36
C PHE A 180 -13.21 -6.13 11.00
N THR A 181 -12.71 -6.44 12.19
CA THR A 181 -13.03 -7.67 12.92
C THR A 181 -12.96 -7.42 14.43
N SER A 182 -13.66 -8.25 15.20
CA SER A 182 -13.56 -8.31 16.65
C SER A 182 -12.30 -9.06 17.13
N GLU A 183 -11.60 -9.74 16.23
CA GLU A 183 -10.40 -10.49 16.54
C GLU A 183 -9.21 -9.57 16.79
N THR A 184 -8.50 -9.85 17.88
CA THR A 184 -7.29 -9.10 18.26
C THR A 184 -6.06 -9.98 18.20
N THR A 185 -4.90 -9.35 18.11
CA THR A 185 -3.60 -10.01 18.12
C THR A 185 -2.64 -9.31 19.06
N TYR A 186 -1.67 -10.07 19.56
CA TYR A 186 -0.41 -9.49 19.97
C TYR A 186 0.41 -9.40 18.68
N LEU A 187 0.45 -8.22 18.06
CA LEU A 187 1.59 -7.95 17.22
C LEU A 187 2.76 -7.93 18.19
N VAL A 188 3.60 -8.97 18.14
CA VAL A 188 4.94 -8.83 18.67
C VAL A 188 5.51 -7.72 17.79
N PRO A 189 5.77 -6.51 18.30
CA PRO A 189 6.55 -5.55 17.56
C PRO A 189 7.89 -6.26 17.48
N SER A 190 8.12 -6.98 16.38
CA SER A 190 9.41 -7.59 16.14
C SER A 190 10.35 -6.40 16.23
N ASN A 191 11.30 -6.46 17.15
CA ASN A 191 12.49 -5.65 17.02
C ASN A 191 12.89 -5.80 15.54
N VAL A 192 12.81 -4.69 14.80
CA VAL A 192 12.75 -4.35 13.35
C VAL A 192 13.57 -5.22 12.36
N VAL A 193 13.87 -6.46 12.67
CA VAL A 193 14.86 -7.31 11.99
C VAL A 193 14.19 -8.36 11.09
N SER A 194 12.89 -8.64 11.27
CA SER A 194 12.16 -9.56 10.38
C SER A 194 10.74 -9.08 10.11
N TYR A 195 10.50 -8.81 8.82
CA TYR A 195 9.16 -8.72 8.24
C TYR A 195 8.43 -10.05 8.44
N ASN A 196 7.13 -9.99 8.75
CA ASN A 196 6.29 -11.17 8.90
C ASN A 196 5.03 -11.02 8.04
N GLU A 197 5.02 -11.77 6.94
CA GLU A 197 3.94 -11.80 5.96
C GLU A 197 2.58 -12.14 6.57
N LEU A 198 2.52 -12.86 7.70
CA LEU A 198 1.28 -13.21 8.38
C LEU A 198 0.46 -11.99 8.80
N TYR A 199 1.09 -10.83 9.03
CA TYR A 199 0.40 -9.62 9.46
C TYR A 199 0.12 -8.65 8.31
N GLU A 200 0.26 -9.06 7.06
CA GLU A 200 -0.06 -8.18 5.94
C GLU A 200 -1.55 -7.92 5.79
N LEU A 201 -1.85 -6.68 5.39
CA LEU A 201 -3.18 -6.24 4.99
C LEU A 201 -3.10 -5.84 3.52
N SER A 202 -4.24 -5.88 2.84
CA SER A 202 -4.38 -5.38 1.48
C SER A 202 -5.67 -4.57 1.36
N VAL A 203 -5.67 -3.51 0.54
CA VAL A 203 -6.81 -2.62 0.36
C VAL A 203 -7.00 -2.31 -1.12
N SER A 204 -8.26 -2.31 -1.57
CA SER A 204 -8.67 -1.79 -2.88
C SER A 204 -10.00 -1.05 -2.79
N ILE A 205 -10.08 0.15 -3.38
CA ILE A 205 -11.25 1.03 -3.41
C ILE A 205 -11.90 0.97 -4.79
N ARG A 206 -13.24 0.88 -4.82
CA ARG A 206 -14.05 1.03 -6.02
C ARG A 206 -15.34 1.77 -5.72
N GLY A 207 -15.47 2.99 -6.25
CA GLY A 207 -16.61 3.85 -5.93
C GLY A 207 -16.65 4.17 -4.43
N GLU A 208 -17.73 3.81 -3.76
CA GLU A 208 -17.87 3.94 -2.29
C GLU A 208 -17.55 2.63 -1.55
N LYS A 209 -17.23 1.55 -2.26
CA LYS A 209 -16.88 0.26 -1.68
C LYS A 209 -15.38 0.13 -1.46
N VAL A 210 -15.00 -0.56 -0.39
CA VAL A 210 -13.60 -0.82 -0.04
C VAL A 210 -13.44 -2.30 0.29
N LEU A 211 -12.54 -2.96 -0.41
CA LEU A 211 -12.17 -4.35 -0.21
C LEU A 211 -10.91 -4.41 0.64
N VAL A 212 -10.91 -5.26 1.66
CA VAL A 212 -9.75 -5.43 2.55
C VAL A 212 -9.42 -6.90 2.74
N GLY A 213 -8.21 -7.30 2.39
CA GLY A 213 -7.65 -8.61 2.68
C GLY A 213 -6.96 -8.62 4.04
N LEU A 214 -7.32 -9.58 4.90
CA LEU A 214 -6.75 -9.82 6.22
C LEU A 214 -6.00 -11.16 6.19
N HIS A 215 -4.71 -11.13 5.88
CA HIS A 215 -3.95 -12.35 5.59
C HIS A 215 -3.93 -13.31 6.80
N ARG A 216 -3.61 -12.83 8.01
CA ARG A 216 -3.62 -13.64 9.24
C ARG A 216 -4.87 -14.48 9.45
N LEU A 217 -6.02 -13.95 9.01
CA LEU A 217 -7.34 -14.55 9.24
C LEU A 217 -7.86 -15.29 8.01
N SER A 218 -7.09 -15.35 6.92
CA SER A 218 -7.55 -15.81 5.61
C SER A 218 -8.95 -15.27 5.30
N THR A 219 -9.12 -13.95 5.40
CA THR A 219 -10.44 -13.31 5.37
C THR A 219 -10.40 -12.08 4.49
N VAL A 220 -11.50 -11.81 3.78
CA VAL A 220 -11.66 -10.61 2.94
C VAL A 220 -12.95 -9.89 3.33
N VAL A 221 -12.84 -8.62 3.72
CA VAL A 221 -13.96 -7.80 4.21
C VAL A 221 -14.31 -6.72 3.18
N VAL A 222 -15.61 -6.44 3.01
CA VAL A 222 -16.11 -5.33 2.19
C VAL A 222 -16.72 -4.26 3.08
N LEU A 223 -16.31 -3.02 2.86
CA LEU A 223 -16.74 -1.85 3.61
C LEU A 223 -17.43 -0.89 2.65
N GLU A 224 -18.29 -0.05 3.21
CA GLU A 224 -18.94 1.01 2.47
C GLU A 224 -18.64 2.35 3.13
N LYS A 225 -18.26 3.32 2.29
CA LYS A 225 -18.06 4.70 2.70
C LYS A 225 -19.42 5.38 2.83
N LEU A 226 -19.74 5.83 4.04
CA LEU A 226 -20.97 6.57 4.32
C LEU A 226 -20.60 8.00 4.73
N GLY A 227 -20.62 8.91 3.75
CA GLY A 227 -20.19 10.29 3.96
C GLY A 227 -18.72 10.39 4.35
N SER A 228 -18.43 10.76 5.61
CA SER A 228 -17.08 10.95 6.14
C SER A 228 -16.60 9.80 7.05
N SER A 229 -17.28 8.66 7.03
CA SER A 229 -16.87 7.47 7.79
C SER A 229 -16.86 6.22 6.92
N LEU A 230 -16.17 5.18 7.39
CA LEU A 230 -16.29 3.83 6.88
C LEU A 230 -17.19 3.04 7.82
N ASN A 231 -18.19 2.37 7.25
CA ASN A 231 -18.98 1.41 7.98
C ASN A 231 -18.68 -0.01 7.48
N VAL A 232 -18.62 -0.95 8.41
CA VAL A 232 -18.54 -2.37 8.05
C VAL A 232 -19.94 -2.81 7.67
N THR A 233 -20.27 -2.66 6.40
CA THR A 233 -21.57 -3.07 5.86
C THR A 233 -21.58 -4.54 5.48
N HIS A 234 -20.44 -5.12 5.09
CA HIS A 234 -20.36 -6.54 4.75
C HIS A 234 -19.08 -7.25 5.20
N LYS A 235 -19.20 -8.13 6.19
CA LYS A 235 -18.10 -9.02 6.59
C LYS A 235 -18.24 -10.38 5.91
N TYR A 236 -17.28 -10.75 5.06
CA TYR A 236 -17.16 -12.07 4.48
C TYR A 236 -15.92 -12.78 5.00
N THR A 237 -16.00 -14.10 5.15
CA THR A 237 -14.84 -14.93 5.44
C THR A 237 -14.65 -15.86 4.26
N LEU A 238 -13.88 -15.38 3.28
CA LEU A 238 -13.32 -16.22 2.23
C LEU A 238 -12.08 -16.91 2.79
N SER A 239 -12.30 -17.97 3.58
CA SER A 239 -11.20 -18.80 4.08
C SER A 239 -10.52 -19.51 2.93
N TYR A 240 -9.35 -19.01 2.56
CA TYR A 240 -8.43 -19.76 1.69
C TYR A 240 -7.18 -20.14 2.48
N PRO A 241 -6.73 -21.40 2.39
CA PRO A 241 -5.47 -21.79 3.01
C PRO A 241 -4.34 -21.00 2.35
N ASP A 242 -3.62 -20.25 3.19
CA ASP A 242 -2.26 -19.74 2.96
C ASP A 242 -2.04 -18.83 1.72
N ALA A 243 -2.48 -17.58 1.81
CA ALA A 243 -2.18 -16.55 0.80
C ALA A 243 -1.02 -15.63 1.24
N SER A 244 0.23 -16.08 1.18
CA SER A 244 1.39 -15.21 1.44
C SER A 244 1.61 -14.24 0.28
N SER A 245 1.52 -12.92 0.51
CA SER A 245 1.71 -11.98 -0.59
C SER A 245 2.07 -10.55 -0.16
N PHE A 246 3.30 -10.14 -0.50
CA PHE A 246 3.73 -8.74 -0.58
C PHE A 246 2.94 -7.95 -1.65
N GLY A 247 2.09 -7.02 -1.21
CA GLY A 247 1.37 -6.07 -2.09
C GLY A 247 -0.14 -6.20 -2.06
N ARG A 248 -0.82 -5.76 -3.13
CA ARG A 248 -2.29 -5.81 -3.22
C ARG A 248 -2.75 -7.24 -3.51
N VAL A 249 -3.08 -7.98 -2.46
CA VAL A 249 -3.60 -9.37 -2.52
C VAL A 249 -5.06 -9.41 -2.96
N VAL A 250 -5.82 -8.33 -2.75
CA VAL A 250 -7.23 -8.25 -3.12
C VAL A 250 -7.49 -7.07 -4.03
N ASP A 251 -8.30 -7.26 -5.08
CA ASP A 251 -8.72 -6.18 -5.97
C ASP A 251 -10.15 -6.38 -6.48
N TRP A 252 -10.73 -5.33 -7.07
CA TRP A 252 -12.02 -5.42 -7.75
C TRP A 252 -11.81 -5.80 -9.21
N ALA A 253 -12.38 -6.92 -9.64
CA ALA A 253 -12.40 -7.29 -11.06
C ALA A 253 -13.45 -6.46 -11.82
N ASP A 254 -14.62 -6.29 -11.21
CA ASP A 254 -15.71 -5.45 -11.70
C ASP A 254 -16.50 -4.86 -10.51
N ASP A 255 -17.71 -4.35 -10.74
CA ASP A 255 -18.54 -3.71 -9.70
C ASP A 255 -19.11 -4.70 -8.67
N THR A 256 -19.08 -5.99 -9.00
CA THR A 256 -19.68 -7.10 -8.24
C THR A 256 -18.71 -8.25 -7.99
N THR A 257 -17.59 -8.33 -8.71
CA THR A 257 -16.63 -9.43 -8.62
C THR A 257 -15.33 -8.93 -7.99
N ILE A 258 -14.82 -9.69 -7.03
CA ILE A 258 -13.54 -9.46 -6.38
C ILE A 258 -12.52 -10.51 -6.84
N ALA A 259 -11.28 -10.08 -6.99
CA ALA A 259 -10.13 -10.91 -7.31
C ALA A 259 -9.22 -11.03 -6.07
N VAL A 260 -8.79 -12.25 -5.78
CA VAL A 260 -7.89 -12.56 -4.67
C VAL A 260 -6.69 -13.32 -5.22
N LEU A 261 -5.50 -12.77 -5.01
CA LEU A 261 -4.23 -13.41 -5.31
C LEU A 261 -3.89 -14.42 -4.22
N VAL A 262 -3.54 -15.63 -4.61
CA VAL A 262 -3.07 -16.68 -3.70
C VAL A 262 -1.75 -17.23 -4.24
N VAL A 263 -0.76 -17.39 -3.37
CA VAL A 263 0.48 -18.09 -3.69
C VAL A 263 0.27 -19.56 -3.38
N ASP A 264 0.76 -20.44 -4.25
CA ASP A 264 0.66 -21.88 -4.07
C ASP A 264 1.33 -22.28 -2.72
N PRO A 265 0.58 -22.80 -1.74
CA PRO A 265 1.09 -23.07 -0.39
C PRO A 265 2.17 -24.16 -0.37
N ASP A 266 2.17 -25.05 -1.36
CA ASP A 266 3.17 -26.11 -1.47
C ASP A 266 4.47 -25.61 -2.11
N ALA A 267 4.49 -24.38 -2.64
CA ALA A 267 5.66 -23.74 -3.20
C ALA A 267 6.19 -22.65 -2.25
N THR A 268 7.24 -22.98 -1.48
CA THR A 268 7.94 -22.06 -0.57
C THR A 268 8.69 -20.90 -1.29
N SER A 269 8.50 -20.77 -2.60
CA SER A 269 9.01 -19.67 -3.39
C SER A 269 7.89 -19.16 -4.30
N TRP A 270 7.81 -17.84 -4.48
CA TRP A 270 6.95 -17.13 -5.45
C TRP A 270 7.24 -17.54 -6.90
N SER A 271 7.03 -18.81 -7.20
CA SER A 271 7.22 -19.43 -8.50
C SER A 271 5.88 -19.58 -9.22
N LYS A 272 4.78 -19.53 -8.47
CA LYS A 272 3.41 -19.68 -8.97
C LYS A 272 2.44 -18.90 -8.10
N SER A 273 1.55 -18.16 -8.75
CA SER A 273 0.41 -17.53 -8.12
C SER A 273 -0.84 -17.85 -8.92
N GLN A 274 -1.98 -17.89 -8.26
CA GLN A 274 -3.28 -18.04 -8.88
C GLN A 274 -4.15 -16.87 -8.48
N VAL A 275 -4.98 -16.41 -9.41
CA VAL A 275 -5.98 -15.37 -9.14
C VAL A 275 -7.34 -16.04 -9.07
N PHE A 276 -8.01 -15.87 -7.93
CA PHE A 276 -9.33 -16.41 -7.64
C PHE A 276 -10.37 -15.30 -7.74
N PHE A 277 -11.46 -15.55 -8.47
CA PHE A 277 -12.54 -14.56 -8.62
C PHE A 277 -13.77 -15.02 -7.84
N TYR A 278 -14.36 -14.10 -7.06
CA TYR A 278 -15.55 -14.35 -6.26
C TYR A 278 -16.60 -13.28 -6.57
N ASP A 279 -17.88 -13.67 -6.61
CA ASP A 279 -18.98 -12.70 -6.65
C ASP A 279 -19.19 -12.15 -5.23
N GLU A 280 -19.38 -10.85 -5.11
CA GLU A 280 -19.55 -10.18 -3.82
C GLU A 280 -20.76 -10.71 -3.05
N HIS A 281 -21.74 -11.35 -3.70
CA HIS A 281 -22.92 -12.00 -3.10
C HIS A 281 -22.80 -13.53 -3.03
N SER A 282 -21.70 -14.13 -3.47
CA SER A 282 -21.46 -15.57 -3.34
C SER A 282 -20.91 -15.92 -1.95
N VAL A 283 -21.78 -15.72 -0.94
CA VAL A 283 -21.45 -15.70 0.50
C VAL A 283 -21.25 -17.08 1.14
N MET A 284 -21.51 -18.19 0.45
CA MET A 284 -21.52 -19.53 1.10
C MET A 284 -20.65 -20.59 0.44
N LEU A 285 -19.99 -20.27 -0.67
CA LEU A 285 -19.09 -21.19 -1.32
C LEU A 285 -17.68 -20.78 -0.95
N SER A 286 -16.98 -21.61 -0.18
CA SER A 286 -15.53 -21.57 -0.01
C SER A 286 -14.81 -21.88 -1.33
N SER A 287 -15.40 -21.54 -2.47
CA SER A 287 -14.99 -21.94 -3.81
C SER A 287 -15.13 -20.74 -4.74
N PRO A 288 -14.08 -20.41 -5.49
CA PRO A 288 -14.12 -19.33 -6.47
C PRO A 288 -15.13 -19.60 -7.59
N LEU A 289 -15.58 -18.54 -8.25
CA LEU A 289 -16.26 -18.64 -9.54
C LEU A 289 -15.37 -19.31 -10.59
N PHE A 290 -14.09 -18.92 -10.62
CA PHE A 290 -13.06 -19.50 -11.48
C PHE A 290 -11.65 -19.10 -10.99
N THR A 291 -10.64 -19.79 -11.52
CA THR A 291 -9.22 -19.53 -11.25
C THR A 291 -8.47 -19.14 -12.53
N GLY A 292 -7.55 -18.19 -12.41
CA GLY A 292 -6.59 -17.80 -13.45
C GLY A 292 -5.14 -18.09 -13.06
N TRP A 293 -4.29 -18.30 -14.06
CA TRP A 293 -2.83 -18.45 -13.93
C TRP A 293 -2.10 -17.22 -14.49
#